data_AF-A0AA36D882-F1
#
_entry.id   AF-A0AA36D882-F1
#
_cell.length_a   1.000
_cell.length_b   1.000
_cell.length_c   1.000
_cell.angle_alpha   90.00
_cell.angle_beta   90.00
_cell.angle_gamma   90.00
#
_symmetry.space_group_name_H-M   'P 1'
#
loop_
_entity.id
_entity.type
_entity.pdbx_description
1 polymer ?
#
loop_
_entity_poly.entity_id
_entity_poly.type
_entity_poly.pdbx_seq_one_letter_code
_entity_poly.pdbx_strand_id
1 'polypeptide(L)'
;MLTEDNWYPINILRNAARLFVPKQALMTLSDAQFMFSFNFETIVKEYVASDLIDMTHDLLVYRIFEGIPDGLGGYPLTMEELKGAFDISTVRVFHELTAIESHWIPDLEYWLRTRRAKRTKKYRYLDAAWEPQFVAQNNVPFHDEAFPYLIRDNANQRWTLCRAGYRFHVMNMAFAIHPGFKNPGDAGSTRDDRQVVLARYAKAVTEFNAYMDKKYPDTRNKCPHMEPDDRSRKALQEENMVEKYSSAEREALVKAAEQRQLKENRTLEALIPGNETMN
;
A
#
# COMPACT_ATOMS: atom_id res chain seq x y z
N MET A 1 18.98 3.40 21.71
CA MET A 1 19.86 3.04 20.58
C MET A 1 19.55 1.59 20.25
N LEU A 2 19.00 1.34 19.05
CA LEU A 2 18.79 -0.03 18.59
C LEU A 2 20.17 -0.69 18.42
N THR A 3 20.32 -1.91 18.92
CA THR A 3 21.50 -2.75 18.67
C THR A 3 21.10 -3.87 17.71
N GLU A 4 22.07 -4.57 17.12
CA GLU A 4 21.77 -5.74 16.26
C GLU A 4 20.88 -6.78 16.96
N ASP A 5 20.98 -6.87 18.29
CA ASP A 5 20.26 -7.83 19.13
C ASP A 5 18.93 -7.30 19.74
N ASN A 6 18.68 -5.99 19.68
CA ASN A 6 17.50 -5.37 20.30
C ASN A 6 16.68 -4.58 19.27
N TRP A 7 15.99 -5.32 18.40
CA TRP A 7 15.12 -4.77 17.36
C TRP A 7 13.64 -4.93 17.77
N TYR A 8 12.81 -3.95 17.38
CA TYR A 8 11.39 -3.99 17.66
C TYR A 8 10.69 -5.05 16.79
N PRO A 9 10.05 -6.09 17.36
CA PRO A 9 9.58 -7.26 16.63
C PRO A 9 8.22 -7.04 15.94
N ILE A 10 8.08 -5.97 15.16
CA ILE A 10 6.80 -5.51 14.63
C ILE A 10 6.03 -6.59 13.86
N ASN A 11 6.70 -7.39 13.02
CA ASN A 11 6.03 -8.42 12.22
C ASN A 11 5.57 -9.63 13.05
N ILE A 12 6.33 -9.98 14.08
CA ILE A 12 5.91 -10.98 15.07
C ILE A 12 4.65 -10.48 15.78
N LEU A 13 4.62 -9.22 16.20
CA LEU A 13 3.46 -8.62 16.87
C LEU A 13 2.23 -8.55 15.95
N ARG A 14 2.41 -8.17 14.67
CA ARG A 14 1.33 -8.19 13.65
C ARG A 14 0.78 -9.59 13.44
N ASN A 15 1.65 -10.61 13.36
CA ASN A 15 1.23 -11.99 13.20
C ASN A 15 0.51 -12.50 14.47
N ALA A 16 1.05 -12.20 15.66
CA ALA A 16 0.45 -12.58 16.93
C ALA A 16 -0.96 -12.00 17.12
N ALA A 17 -1.17 -10.73 16.74
CA ALA A 17 -2.48 -10.06 16.78
C ALA A 17 -3.54 -10.77 15.92
N ARG A 18 -3.12 -11.56 14.92
CA ARG A 18 -4.01 -12.28 14.00
C ARG A 18 -4.31 -13.72 14.41
N LEU A 19 -3.54 -14.33 15.32
CA LEU A 19 -3.61 -15.76 15.62
C LEU A 19 -4.99 -16.21 16.14
N PHE A 20 -5.70 -15.34 16.84
CA PHE A 20 -6.99 -15.63 17.47
C PHE A 20 -8.18 -15.06 16.69
N VAL A 21 -7.93 -14.47 15.52
CA VAL A 21 -8.98 -13.94 14.65
C VAL A 21 -9.43 -15.06 13.69
N PRO A 22 -10.74 -15.34 13.52
CA PRO A 22 -11.22 -16.36 12.59
C PRO A 22 -10.70 -16.13 11.17
N LYS A 23 -10.33 -17.21 10.46
CA LYS A 23 -9.75 -17.12 9.11
C LYS A 23 -10.64 -16.37 8.11
N GLN A 24 -11.95 -16.49 8.25
CA GLN A 24 -12.94 -15.86 7.37
C GLN A 24 -13.27 -14.42 7.78
N ALA A 25 -12.80 -13.95 8.94
CA ALA A 25 -13.04 -12.58 9.38
C ALA A 25 -12.33 -11.61 8.45
N LEU A 26 -13.03 -10.53 8.10
CA LEU A 26 -12.45 -9.40 7.38
C LEU A 26 -11.62 -8.55 8.35
N MET A 27 -10.43 -8.17 7.94
CA MET A 27 -9.51 -7.37 8.74
C MET A 27 -8.72 -6.40 7.87
N THR A 28 -8.28 -5.31 8.49
CA THR A 28 -7.21 -4.43 8.00
C THR A 28 -6.21 -4.25 9.14
N LEU A 29 -4.93 -4.10 8.81
CA LEU A 29 -3.90 -3.63 9.74
C LEU A 29 -3.61 -2.17 9.38
N SER A 30 -3.69 -1.27 10.34
CA SER A 30 -3.55 0.17 10.12
C SER A 30 -2.82 0.85 11.27
N ASP A 31 -2.30 2.05 11.01
CA ASP A 31 -1.83 2.92 12.09
C ASP A 31 -3.00 3.28 13.02
N ALA A 32 -2.72 3.33 14.32
CA ALA A 32 -3.71 3.64 15.35
C ALA A 32 -4.31 5.06 15.21
N GLN A 33 -3.61 5.94 14.48
CA GLN A 33 -4.03 7.32 14.24
C GLN A 33 -4.95 7.48 13.01
N PHE A 34 -5.10 6.44 12.19
CA PHE A 34 -5.95 6.54 11.00
C PHE A 34 -7.42 6.72 11.37
N MET A 35 -8.05 7.73 10.78
CA MET A 35 -9.49 7.95 10.81
C MET A 35 -10.09 7.45 9.50
N PHE A 36 -10.89 6.40 9.56
CA PHE A 36 -11.55 5.83 8.39
C PHE A 36 -12.73 6.69 7.93
N SER A 37 -12.99 6.69 6.63
CA SER A 37 -14.13 7.37 6.04
C SER A 37 -15.45 6.96 6.69
N PHE A 38 -16.42 7.87 6.73
CA PHE A 38 -17.75 7.59 7.22
C PHE A 38 -18.34 6.37 6.53
N ASN A 39 -18.96 5.47 7.30
CA ASN A 39 -19.50 4.19 6.83
C ASN A 39 -18.48 3.24 6.18
N PHE A 40 -17.18 3.33 6.50
CA PHE A 40 -16.15 2.44 5.93
C PHE A 40 -16.52 0.95 5.96
N GLU A 41 -17.00 0.45 7.11
CA GLU A 41 -17.41 -0.96 7.24
C GLU A 41 -18.58 -1.32 6.31
N THR A 42 -19.56 -0.43 6.18
CA THR A 42 -20.69 -0.61 5.26
C THR A 42 -20.21 -0.67 3.82
N ILE A 43 -19.28 0.21 3.42
CA ILE A 43 -18.67 0.20 2.09
C ILE A 43 -17.97 -1.14 1.84
N VAL A 44 -17.16 -1.61 2.78
CA VAL A 44 -16.49 -2.93 2.69
C VAL A 44 -17.52 -4.05 2.52
N LYS A 45 -18.58 -4.07 3.33
CA LYS A 45 -19.65 -5.07 3.25
C LYS A 45 -20.34 -5.07 1.88
N GLU A 46 -20.57 -3.90 1.28
CA GLU A 46 -21.15 -3.79 -0.06
C GLU A 46 -20.24 -4.38 -1.15
N TYR A 47 -18.92 -4.24 -1.02
CA TYR A 47 -17.95 -4.88 -1.92
C TYR A 47 -17.95 -6.39 -1.76
N VAL A 48 -17.90 -6.88 -0.54
CA VAL A 48 -17.88 -8.33 -0.23
C VAL A 48 -19.18 -9.01 -0.65
N ALA A 49 -20.31 -8.31 -0.57
CA ALA A 49 -21.60 -8.81 -1.05
C ALA A 49 -21.78 -8.72 -2.57
N SER A 50 -20.80 -8.19 -3.31
CA SER A 50 -20.86 -8.10 -4.77
C SER A 50 -20.24 -9.33 -5.43
N ASP A 51 -20.79 -9.75 -6.57
CA ASP A 51 -20.23 -10.84 -7.39
C ASP A 51 -18.88 -10.48 -8.06
N LEU A 52 -18.37 -9.26 -7.83
CA LEU A 52 -17.12 -8.76 -8.41
C LEU A 52 -15.88 -9.13 -7.57
N ILE A 53 -16.07 -9.56 -6.32
CA ILE A 53 -15.00 -9.76 -5.34
C ILE A 53 -15.02 -11.20 -4.84
N ASP A 54 -13.94 -11.91 -5.10
CA ASP A 54 -13.64 -13.19 -4.49
C ASP A 54 -12.67 -12.99 -3.33
N MET A 55 -13.21 -12.88 -2.11
CA MET A 55 -12.42 -12.64 -0.90
C MET A 55 -11.36 -13.71 -0.58
N THR A 56 -11.34 -14.84 -1.30
CA THR A 56 -10.27 -15.83 -1.16
C THR A 56 -8.97 -15.39 -1.84
N HIS A 57 -9.05 -14.56 -2.89
CA HIS A 57 -7.90 -14.08 -3.67
C HIS A 57 -7.93 -12.57 -3.96
N ASP A 58 -8.92 -11.83 -3.46
CA ASP A 58 -9.06 -10.39 -3.66
C ASP A 58 -8.77 -9.61 -2.38
N LEU A 59 -8.03 -8.51 -2.57
CA LEU A 59 -7.71 -7.53 -1.53
C LEU A 59 -8.46 -6.24 -1.84
N LEU A 60 -9.17 -5.73 -0.86
CA LEU A 60 -9.92 -4.48 -0.97
C LEU A 60 -9.04 -3.31 -0.52
N VAL A 61 -8.37 -2.66 -1.46
CA VAL A 61 -7.46 -1.53 -1.23
C VAL A 61 -8.25 -0.25 -0.99
N TYR A 62 -7.88 0.52 0.01
CA TYR A 62 -8.41 1.87 0.27
C TYR A 62 -7.30 2.91 0.13
N ARG A 63 -7.69 4.16 -0.19
CA ARG A 63 -6.73 5.27 -0.26
C ARG A 63 -6.43 5.85 1.10
N ILE A 64 -5.24 6.39 1.27
CA ILE A 64 -4.86 7.09 2.49
C ILE A 64 -4.41 8.49 2.13
N PHE A 65 -4.84 9.43 2.95
CA PHE A 65 -4.45 10.82 2.87
C PHE A 65 -3.89 11.28 4.20
N GLU A 66 -3.11 12.34 4.17
CA GLU A 66 -2.75 13.12 5.35
C GLU A 66 -3.42 14.48 5.27
N GLY A 67 -3.84 15.01 6.41
CA GLY A 67 -4.61 16.24 6.47
C GLY A 67 -4.37 17.05 7.72
N ILE A 68 -4.73 18.33 7.68
CA ILE A 68 -4.90 19.16 8.86
C ILE A 68 -6.39 19.30 9.17
N PRO A 69 -6.77 19.54 10.44
CA PRO A 69 -8.19 19.70 10.76
C PRO A 69 -8.74 20.98 10.09
N ASP A 70 -10.05 20.98 9.83
CA ASP A 70 -10.77 22.16 9.40
C ASP A 70 -10.82 23.24 10.51
N GLY A 71 -11.43 24.39 10.19
CA GLY A 71 -11.57 25.50 11.15
C GLY A 71 -12.38 25.18 12.42
N LEU A 72 -13.02 24.02 12.48
CA LEU A 72 -13.80 23.51 13.62
C LEU A 72 -13.10 22.34 14.33
N GLY A 73 -11.90 21.93 13.89
CA GLY A 73 -11.16 20.81 14.47
C GLY A 73 -11.49 19.44 13.87
N GLY A 74 -12.35 19.38 12.84
CA GLY A 74 -12.78 18.15 12.18
C GLY A 74 -11.86 17.71 11.04
N TYR A 75 -11.96 16.45 10.62
CA TYR A 75 -11.28 15.92 9.43
C TYR A 75 -12.32 15.46 8.40
N PRO A 76 -12.00 15.46 7.10
CA PRO A 76 -12.95 15.00 6.09
C PRO A 76 -13.18 13.51 6.23
N LEU A 77 -14.43 13.11 6.48
CA LEU A 77 -14.82 11.70 6.61
C LEU A 77 -15.72 11.26 5.46
N THR A 78 -16.33 12.18 4.73
CA THR A 78 -17.10 11.89 3.51
C THR A 78 -16.29 12.18 2.25
N MET A 79 -16.68 11.59 1.12
CA MET A 79 -16.05 11.86 -0.18
C MET A 79 -16.18 13.33 -0.61
N GLU A 80 -17.26 13.99 -0.19
CA GLU A 80 -17.51 15.39 -0.53
C GLU A 80 -16.58 16.32 0.24
N GLU A 81 -16.47 16.11 1.56
CA GLU A 81 -15.51 16.83 2.40
C GLU A 81 -14.08 16.56 1.95
N LEU A 82 -13.75 15.30 1.63
CA LEU A 82 -12.41 14.93 1.15
C LEU A 82 -12.07 15.67 -0.14
N LYS A 83 -13.00 15.72 -1.10
CA LYS A 83 -12.80 16.47 -2.34
C LYS A 83 -12.60 17.96 -2.05
N GLY A 84 -13.47 18.56 -1.22
CA GLY A 84 -13.37 19.97 -0.86
C GLY A 84 -12.03 20.30 -0.20
N ALA A 85 -11.59 19.46 0.75
CA ALA A 85 -10.32 19.59 1.44
C ALA A 85 -9.11 19.42 0.49
N PHE A 86 -9.20 18.50 -0.46
CA PHE A 86 -8.18 18.31 -1.50
C PHE A 86 -8.08 19.54 -2.42
N ASP A 87 -9.22 20.09 -2.86
CA ASP A 87 -9.26 21.27 -3.74
C ASP A 87 -8.61 22.51 -3.09
N ILE A 88 -8.67 22.63 -1.76
CA ILE A 88 -8.03 23.72 -0.98
C ILE A 88 -6.68 23.32 -0.35
N SER A 89 -6.14 22.16 -0.69
CA SER A 89 -4.84 21.66 -0.22
C SER A 89 -4.71 21.48 1.31
N THR A 90 -5.82 21.30 2.03
CA THR A 90 -5.78 20.92 3.47
C THR A 90 -5.63 19.41 3.67
N VAL A 91 -5.76 18.65 2.58
CA VAL A 91 -5.48 17.21 2.50
C VAL A 91 -4.64 16.91 1.27
N ARG A 92 -3.72 15.94 1.38
CA ARG A 92 -2.93 15.40 0.26
C ARG A 92 -2.73 13.90 0.40
N VAL A 93 -2.25 13.25 -0.66
CA VAL A 93 -1.96 11.79 -0.62
C VAL A 93 -0.96 11.51 0.50
N PHE A 94 -1.16 10.39 1.20
CA PHE A 94 -0.28 10.01 2.31
C PHE A 94 1.18 9.93 1.89
N HIS A 95 2.08 10.57 2.65
CA HIS A 95 3.50 10.65 2.34
C HIS A 95 3.84 11.22 0.95
N GLU A 96 3.01 12.12 0.41
CA GLU A 96 3.23 12.71 -0.92
C GLU A 96 4.61 13.37 -1.06
N LEU A 97 5.13 14.03 0.00
CA LEU A 97 6.43 14.71 -0.05
C LEU A 97 7.63 13.79 0.17
N THR A 98 7.42 12.60 0.74
CA THR A 98 8.51 11.80 1.31
C THR A 98 8.61 10.40 0.72
N ALA A 99 7.49 9.82 0.26
CA ALA A 99 7.41 8.45 -0.24
C ALA A 99 6.24 8.24 -1.20
N ILE A 100 5.98 9.19 -2.12
CA ILE A 100 4.87 9.10 -3.08
C ILE A 100 4.92 7.81 -3.90
N GLU A 101 6.12 7.31 -4.24
CA GLU A 101 6.31 6.04 -4.94
C GLU A 101 5.70 4.83 -4.21
N SER A 102 5.52 4.92 -2.89
CA SER A 102 5.00 3.83 -2.08
C SER A 102 3.49 3.93 -1.87
N HIS A 103 2.91 5.13 -1.81
CA HIS A 103 1.49 5.31 -1.46
C HIS A 103 0.61 5.78 -2.62
N TRP A 104 1.22 5.95 -3.78
CA TRP A 104 0.50 6.32 -4.99
C TRP A 104 -0.49 5.23 -5.44
N ILE A 105 -1.67 5.65 -5.91
CA ILE A 105 -2.68 4.79 -6.54
C ILE A 105 -3.25 5.52 -7.77
N PRO A 106 -3.30 4.88 -8.96
CA PRO A 106 -3.77 5.50 -10.22
C PRO A 106 -5.19 6.05 -10.16
N ASP A 107 -5.53 6.96 -11.08
CA ASP A 107 -6.89 7.49 -11.25
C ASP A 107 -7.44 8.30 -10.06
N LEU A 108 -6.59 9.05 -9.35
CA LEU A 108 -6.99 9.82 -8.16
C LEU A 108 -8.13 10.80 -8.46
N GLU A 109 -7.98 11.63 -9.48
CA GLU A 109 -8.99 12.63 -9.88
C GLU A 109 -10.34 12.00 -10.22
N TYR A 110 -10.30 10.89 -10.95
CA TYR A 110 -11.49 10.12 -11.28
C TYR A 110 -12.14 9.51 -10.02
N TRP A 111 -11.32 8.97 -9.12
CA TRP A 111 -11.75 8.38 -7.86
C TRP A 111 -12.41 9.42 -6.94
N LEU A 112 -11.83 10.62 -6.80
CA LEU A 112 -12.37 11.74 -6.01
C LEU A 112 -13.77 12.19 -6.49
N ARG A 113 -14.06 12.01 -7.78
CA ARG A 113 -15.36 12.39 -8.38
C ARG A 113 -16.38 11.24 -8.37
N THR A 114 -15.97 10.03 -8.00
CA THR A 114 -16.84 8.85 -8.07
C THR A 114 -17.77 8.77 -6.87
N ARG A 115 -19.09 8.63 -7.12
CA ARG A 115 -20.15 8.60 -6.11
C ARG A 115 -20.75 7.20 -5.86
N ARG A 116 -20.18 6.12 -6.45
CA ARG A 116 -20.74 4.76 -6.36
C ARG A 116 -19.74 3.79 -5.75
N ALA A 117 -20.12 3.22 -4.61
CA ALA A 117 -19.32 2.25 -3.88
C ALA A 117 -19.08 0.96 -4.67
N LYS A 118 -20.03 0.42 -5.45
CA LYS A 118 -19.85 -0.91 -6.10
C LYS A 118 -18.87 -1.01 -7.28
N ARG A 119 -18.13 0.05 -7.61
CA ARG A 119 -17.15 0.02 -8.72
C ARG A 119 -15.74 -0.12 -8.17
N THR A 120 -15.04 -1.18 -8.51
CA THR A 120 -13.60 -1.34 -8.23
C THR A 120 -12.79 -1.19 -9.52
N LYS A 121 -11.55 -0.72 -9.38
CA LYS A 121 -10.51 -0.93 -10.39
C LYS A 121 -9.48 -1.91 -9.85
N LYS A 122 -9.19 -2.95 -10.65
CA LYS A 122 -8.15 -3.92 -10.36
C LYS A 122 -6.80 -3.40 -10.84
N TYR A 123 -5.79 -3.52 -10.00
CA TYR A 123 -4.41 -3.17 -10.33
C TYR A 123 -3.48 -4.35 -10.16
N ARG A 124 -2.44 -4.39 -10.99
CA ARG A 124 -1.34 -5.33 -10.82
C ARG A 124 -0.33 -4.75 -9.85
N TYR A 125 0.22 -5.61 -9.00
CA TYR A 125 1.33 -5.23 -8.14
C TYR A 125 2.63 -5.27 -8.95
N LEU A 126 3.05 -4.12 -9.50
CA LEU A 126 4.17 -4.01 -10.46
C LEU A 126 5.38 -3.25 -9.90
N ASP A 127 5.25 -2.66 -8.72
CA ASP A 127 6.32 -1.90 -8.08
C ASP A 127 6.54 -2.43 -6.67
N ALA A 128 7.78 -2.84 -6.37
CA ALA A 128 8.19 -3.29 -5.05
C ALA A 128 8.05 -2.19 -3.99
N ALA A 129 8.07 -0.91 -4.40
CA ALA A 129 7.87 0.21 -3.50
C ALA A 129 6.40 0.38 -3.08
N TRP A 130 5.44 -0.06 -3.91
CA TRP A 130 4.02 0.18 -3.67
C TRP A 130 3.53 -0.57 -2.42
N GLU A 131 2.98 0.16 -1.47
CA GLU A 131 2.53 -0.36 -0.17
C GLU A 131 1.07 0.02 0.11
N PRO A 132 0.11 -0.54 -0.65
CA PRO A 132 -1.31 -0.30 -0.41
C PRO A 132 -1.73 -0.85 0.95
N GLN A 133 -2.61 -0.13 1.65
CA GLN A 133 -3.37 -0.69 2.76
C GLN A 133 -4.68 -1.29 2.23
N PHE A 134 -5.11 -2.38 2.84
CA PHE A 134 -6.20 -3.19 2.32
C PHE A 134 -7.00 -3.85 3.42
N VAL A 135 -8.24 -4.20 3.09
CA VAL A 135 -9.07 -5.15 3.82
C VAL A 135 -8.99 -6.51 3.13
N ALA A 136 -8.84 -7.57 3.91
CA ALA A 136 -8.83 -8.95 3.42
C ALA A 136 -9.39 -9.92 4.47
N GLN A 137 -9.65 -11.16 4.07
CA GLN A 137 -9.86 -12.24 5.03
C GLN A 137 -8.57 -12.55 5.82
N ASN A 138 -8.68 -13.00 7.06
CA ASN A 138 -7.52 -13.34 7.90
C ASN A 138 -6.74 -14.60 7.43
N ASN A 139 -7.16 -15.25 6.35
CA ASN A 139 -6.42 -16.35 5.71
C ASN A 139 -5.26 -15.90 4.81
N VAL A 140 -5.08 -14.58 4.59
CA VAL A 140 -3.92 -14.05 3.87
C VAL A 140 -2.60 -14.46 4.52
N PRO A 141 -1.50 -14.58 3.76
CA PRO A 141 -0.18 -14.84 4.31
C PRO A 141 0.21 -13.87 5.46
N PHE A 142 0.98 -14.39 6.40
CA PHE A 142 1.59 -13.60 7.46
C PHE A 142 2.67 -12.66 6.94
N HIS A 143 3.02 -11.65 7.73
CA HIS A 143 4.24 -10.89 7.52
C HIS A 143 5.45 -11.80 7.73
N ASP A 144 6.50 -11.60 6.96
CA ASP A 144 7.76 -12.30 7.15
C ASP A 144 8.50 -11.70 8.36
N GLU A 145 8.68 -12.52 9.40
CA GLU A 145 9.27 -12.13 10.68
C GLU A 145 10.78 -11.89 10.60
N ALA A 146 11.44 -12.28 9.51
CA ALA A 146 12.85 -11.97 9.27
C ALA A 146 13.08 -10.48 8.96
N PHE A 147 12.07 -9.80 8.39
CA PHE A 147 12.17 -8.38 8.04
C PHE A 147 12.21 -7.49 9.28
N PRO A 148 13.25 -6.65 9.43
CA PRO A 148 13.36 -5.75 10.57
C PRO A 148 12.40 -4.58 10.46
N TYR A 149 11.96 -4.06 11.62
CA TYR A 149 11.32 -2.75 11.70
C TYR A 149 12.20 -1.67 11.05
N LEU A 150 11.57 -0.60 10.53
CA LEU A 150 12.16 0.57 9.85
C LEU A 150 12.44 0.43 8.36
N ILE A 151 12.61 -0.78 7.83
CA ILE A 151 12.92 -0.97 6.40
C ILE A 151 11.96 -1.98 5.79
N ARG A 152 10.94 -1.48 5.07
CA ARG A 152 9.99 -2.29 4.29
C ARG A 152 9.34 -3.41 5.13
N ASP A 153 9.17 -3.17 6.43
CA ASP A 153 8.62 -4.12 7.40
C ASP A 153 7.15 -4.44 7.13
N ASN A 154 6.42 -3.56 6.46
CA ASN A 154 5.03 -3.79 6.07
C ASN A 154 4.89 -4.25 4.60
N ALA A 155 5.84 -3.85 3.73
CA ALA A 155 5.84 -4.16 2.31
C ALA A 155 6.03 -5.66 2.00
N ASN A 156 6.79 -6.41 2.81
CA ASN A 156 7.02 -7.85 2.60
C ASN A 156 5.72 -8.66 2.54
N GLN A 157 4.67 -8.26 3.25
CA GLN A 157 3.37 -8.93 3.16
C GLN A 157 2.74 -8.71 1.79
N ARG A 158 2.86 -7.50 1.22
CA ARG A 158 2.32 -7.18 -0.12
C ARG A 158 3.08 -7.93 -1.20
N TRP A 159 4.40 -8.07 -1.04
CA TRP A 159 5.21 -8.91 -1.91
C TRP A 159 4.73 -10.35 -1.87
N THR A 160 4.52 -10.90 -0.67
CA THR A 160 3.98 -12.26 -0.48
C THR A 160 2.60 -12.42 -1.11
N LEU A 161 1.72 -11.43 -0.94
CA LEU A 161 0.38 -11.41 -1.51
C LEU A 161 0.40 -11.43 -3.05
N CYS A 162 1.26 -10.62 -3.66
CA CYS A 162 1.48 -10.69 -5.12
C CYS A 162 1.94 -12.10 -5.53
N ARG A 163 2.96 -12.62 -4.85
CA ARG A 163 3.53 -13.94 -5.16
C ARG A 163 2.49 -15.06 -5.00
N ALA A 164 1.59 -14.94 -4.03
CA ALA A 164 0.48 -15.84 -3.80
C ALA A 164 -0.72 -15.65 -4.77
N GLY A 165 -0.64 -14.73 -5.73
CA GLY A 165 -1.66 -14.54 -6.77
C GLY A 165 -2.84 -13.66 -6.36
N TYR A 166 -2.74 -12.93 -5.24
CA TYR A 166 -3.80 -12.01 -4.83
C TYR A 166 -3.95 -10.83 -5.79
N ARG A 167 -5.18 -10.33 -5.91
CA ARG A 167 -5.56 -9.24 -6.82
C ARG A 167 -5.96 -8.02 -5.99
N PHE A 168 -5.45 -6.86 -6.39
CA PHE A 168 -5.63 -5.61 -5.64
C PHE A 168 -6.76 -4.80 -6.26
N HIS A 169 -7.88 -4.68 -5.53
CA HIS A 169 -9.10 -3.99 -5.93
C HIS A 169 -9.23 -2.68 -5.17
N VAL A 170 -9.07 -1.56 -5.86
CA VAL A 170 -9.20 -0.24 -5.22
C VAL A 170 -10.68 0.09 -5.08
N MET A 171 -11.10 0.20 -3.82
CA MET A 171 -12.44 0.58 -3.44
C MET A 171 -12.66 2.08 -3.68
N ASN A 172 -13.76 2.43 -4.34
CA ASN A 172 -14.35 3.77 -4.29
C ASN A 172 -14.95 4.06 -2.93
N MET A 173 -14.92 5.34 -2.54
CA MET A 173 -15.53 5.87 -1.32
C MET A 173 -14.89 5.42 0.00
N ALA A 174 -14.00 4.43 -0.03
CA ALA A 174 -13.25 3.97 1.14
C ALA A 174 -11.88 4.63 1.19
N PHE A 175 -11.63 5.38 2.26
CA PHE A 175 -10.34 5.99 2.53
C PHE A 175 -10.07 6.10 4.03
N ALA A 176 -8.83 6.47 4.37
CA ALA A 176 -8.45 6.87 5.72
C ALA A 176 -7.66 8.18 5.70
N ILE A 177 -7.77 8.95 6.78
CA ILE A 177 -7.01 10.18 7.03
C ILE A 177 -6.03 9.93 8.16
N HIS A 178 -4.76 10.25 7.93
CA HIS A 178 -3.76 10.43 8.96
C HIS A 178 -3.79 11.90 9.45
N PRO A 179 -4.02 12.15 10.75
CA PRO A 179 -3.95 13.48 11.35
C PRO A 179 -2.54 14.10 11.23
N GLY A 180 -2.48 15.33 10.72
CA GLY A 180 -1.25 16.06 10.50
C GLY A 180 -0.51 15.62 9.24
N PHE A 181 0.18 16.58 8.62
CA PHE A 181 1.14 16.31 7.57
C PHE A 181 2.42 15.75 8.19
N LYS A 182 2.89 14.60 7.68
CA LYS A 182 4.21 14.11 8.02
C LYS A 182 5.25 14.96 7.29
N ASN A 183 6.11 15.61 8.07
CA ASN A 183 7.26 16.34 7.55
C ASN A 183 8.54 15.50 7.73
N PRO A 184 9.54 15.69 6.86
CA PRO A 184 10.86 15.12 7.08
C PRO A 184 11.45 15.62 8.39
N GLY A 185 11.77 14.68 9.28
CA GLY A 185 12.13 14.95 10.68
C GLY A 185 11.12 14.38 11.70
N ASP A 186 9.86 14.16 11.30
CA ASP A 186 8.86 13.48 12.15
C ASP A 186 9.07 11.95 12.20
N ALA A 187 10.00 11.43 11.39
CA ALA A 187 10.41 10.04 11.45
C ALA A 187 11.10 9.79 12.80
N GLY A 188 10.40 9.12 13.72
CA GLY A 188 10.93 8.76 15.04
C GLY A 188 12.13 7.80 15.03
N SER A 189 12.65 7.44 13.85
CA SER A 189 13.86 6.64 13.65
C SER A 189 14.95 7.47 13.00
N THR A 190 16.15 7.43 13.56
CA THR A 190 17.31 8.10 12.97
C THR A 190 17.88 7.30 11.79
N ARG A 191 18.65 7.96 10.92
CA ARG A 191 19.46 7.30 9.89
C ARG A 191 20.35 6.20 10.49
N ASP A 192 20.89 6.45 11.69
CA ASP A 192 21.73 5.50 12.42
C ASP A 192 20.95 4.24 12.80
N ASP A 193 19.71 4.39 13.28
CA ASP A 193 18.83 3.25 13.61
C ASP A 193 18.55 2.35 12.39
N ARG A 194 18.38 2.96 11.21
CA ARG A 194 18.17 2.21 9.96
C ARG A 194 19.44 1.53 9.46
N GLN A 195 20.60 2.19 9.61
CA GLN A 195 21.89 1.64 9.21
C GLN A 195 22.19 0.34 9.97
N VAL A 196 21.83 0.26 11.26
CA VAL A 196 22.00 -0.94 12.09
C VAL A 196 21.22 -2.15 11.55
N VAL A 197 20.05 -1.93 10.94
CA VAL A 197 19.19 -3.03 10.47
C VAL A 197 19.37 -3.39 8.99
N LEU A 198 20.24 -2.69 8.25
CA LEU A 198 20.46 -2.92 6.82
C LEU A 198 20.96 -4.32 6.50
N ALA A 199 21.96 -4.82 7.22
CA ALA A 199 22.53 -6.15 6.98
C ALA A 199 21.46 -7.24 7.15
N ARG A 200 20.61 -7.07 8.18
CA ARG A 200 19.47 -7.95 8.43
C ARG A 200 18.42 -7.85 7.34
N TYR A 201 18.10 -6.64 6.88
CA TYR A 201 17.19 -6.43 5.76
C TYR A 201 17.69 -7.11 4.48
N ALA A 202 18.96 -6.93 4.12
CA ALA A 202 19.56 -7.55 2.94
C ALA A 202 19.52 -9.09 3.00
N LYS A 203 19.81 -9.65 4.18
CA LYS A 203 19.66 -11.09 4.43
C LYS A 203 18.20 -11.53 4.27
N ALA A 204 17.25 -10.83 4.89
CA ALA A 204 15.83 -11.13 4.81
C ALA A 204 15.31 -11.10 3.36
N VAL A 205 15.72 -10.11 2.56
CA VAL A 205 15.36 -10.04 1.12
C VAL A 205 15.90 -11.24 0.34
N THR A 206 17.14 -11.62 0.59
CA THR A 206 17.77 -12.77 -0.10
C THR A 206 17.03 -14.07 0.22
N GLU A 207 16.76 -14.32 1.50
CA GLU A 207 16.02 -15.49 1.97
C GLU A 207 14.57 -15.49 1.46
N PHE A 208 13.92 -14.32 1.49
CA PHE A 208 12.56 -14.11 0.98
C PHE A 208 12.46 -14.45 -0.50
N ASN A 209 13.34 -13.92 -1.34
CA ASN A 209 13.31 -14.19 -2.78
C ASN A 209 13.49 -15.69 -3.07
N ALA A 210 14.46 -16.33 -2.43
CA ALA A 210 14.69 -17.76 -2.58
C ALA A 210 13.47 -18.58 -2.16
N TYR A 211 12.85 -18.24 -1.03
CA TYR A 211 11.64 -18.90 -0.53
C TYR A 211 10.44 -18.68 -1.47
N MET A 212 10.21 -17.46 -1.94
CA MET A 212 9.08 -17.14 -2.82
C MET A 212 9.24 -17.75 -4.20
N ASP A 213 10.46 -17.82 -4.76
CA ASP A 213 10.74 -18.50 -6.03
C ASP A 213 10.47 -20.00 -5.95
N LYS A 214 10.77 -20.62 -4.81
CA LYS A 214 10.43 -22.03 -4.55
C LYS A 214 8.93 -22.24 -4.34
N LYS A 215 8.28 -21.39 -3.56
CA LYS A 215 6.87 -21.55 -3.16
C LYS A 215 5.88 -21.14 -4.24
N TYR A 216 6.20 -20.10 -5.00
CA TYR A 216 5.35 -19.51 -6.02
C TYR A 216 6.14 -19.30 -7.32
N PRO A 217 6.50 -20.39 -8.03
CA PRO A 217 7.28 -20.29 -9.27
C PRO A 217 6.53 -19.55 -10.39
N ASP A 218 5.20 -19.72 -10.47
CA ASP A 218 4.36 -19.18 -11.56
C ASP A 218 4.18 -17.66 -11.54
N THR A 219 4.50 -17.03 -10.41
CA THR A 219 4.39 -15.57 -10.21
C THR A 219 5.75 -14.87 -10.21
N ARG A 220 6.85 -15.62 -10.35
CA ARG A 220 8.23 -15.09 -10.35
C ARG A 220 8.43 -13.92 -11.33
N ASN A 221 7.90 -14.05 -12.54
CA ASN A 221 8.02 -13.03 -13.59
C ASN A 221 6.80 -12.09 -13.67
N LYS A 222 5.81 -12.26 -12.79
CA LYS A 222 4.57 -11.46 -12.76
C LYS A 222 4.57 -10.41 -11.65
N CYS A 223 5.35 -10.66 -10.60
CA CYS A 223 5.56 -9.81 -9.45
C CYS A 223 6.96 -9.21 -9.46
N PRO A 224 7.19 -8.09 -8.76
CA PRO A 224 8.52 -7.49 -8.66
C PRO A 224 9.52 -8.46 -8.03
N HIS A 225 10.77 -8.40 -8.48
CA HIS A 225 11.90 -8.97 -7.77
C HIS A 225 12.41 -7.95 -6.76
N MET A 226 12.78 -8.41 -5.55
CA MET A 226 13.23 -7.55 -4.48
C MET A 226 14.76 -7.47 -4.50
N GLU A 227 15.33 -6.28 -4.61
CA GLU A 227 16.79 -6.12 -4.61
C GLU A 227 17.29 -5.88 -3.17
N PRO A 228 18.30 -6.62 -2.69
CA PRO A 228 18.77 -6.48 -1.32
C PRO A 228 19.55 -5.18 -1.01
N ASP A 229 19.76 -4.27 -1.98
CA ASP A 229 20.86 -3.30 -1.82
C ASP A 229 20.68 -1.85 -2.35
N ASP A 230 20.24 -1.61 -3.59
CA ASP A 230 20.47 -0.27 -4.19
C ASP A 230 19.52 0.84 -3.74
N ARG A 231 18.24 0.54 -3.52
CA ARG A 231 17.26 1.58 -3.16
C ARG A 231 17.30 1.95 -1.69
N SER A 232 17.58 1.00 -0.80
CA SER A 232 17.63 1.25 0.65
C SER A 232 18.87 2.08 1.02
N ARG A 233 20.04 1.83 0.42
CA ARG A 233 21.22 2.69 0.61
C ARG A 233 21.03 4.11 0.09
N LYS A 234 20.42 4.25 -1.10
CA LYS A 234 20.14 5.57 -1.68
C LYS A 234 19.07 6.33 -0.89
N ALA A 235 18.02 5.64 -0.44
CA ALA A 235 16.99 6.22 0.42
C ALA A 235 17.57 6.73 1.75
N LEU A 236 18.53 6.01 2.36
CA LEU A 236 19.25 6.46 3.56
C LEU A 236 20.11 7.71 3.34
N GLN A 237 20.48 8.02 2.10
CA GLN A 237 21.25 9.24 1.77
C GLN A 237 20.33 10.46 1.53
N GLU A 238 19.07 10.25 1.18
CA GLU A 238 18.10 11.29 0.79
C GLU A 238 17.18 11.74 1.96
N GLU A 239 17.35 11.16 3.15
CA GLU A 239 16.41 11.22 4.30
C GLU A 239 16.28 12.58 5.02
N ASN A 240 17.19 13.53 4.80
CA ASN A 240 17.16 14.84 5.47
C ASN A 240 16.45 15.93 4.65
N MET A 241 15.87 15.59 3.49
CA MET A 241 15.20 16.57 2.65
C MET A 241 13.76 16.80 3.09
N VAL A 242 13.40 18.06 3.39
CA VAL A 242 12.03 18.52 3.73
C VAL A 242 11.01 18.21 2.62
N GLU A 243 11.49 18.11 1.39
CA GLU A 243 10.75 17.62 0.24
C GLU A 243 11.72 16.74 -0.56
N LYS A 244 11.45 15.43 -0.60
CA LYS A 244 12.32 14.49 -1.33
C LYS A 244 12.21 14.70 -2.85
N TYR A 245 11.04 15.13 -3.30
CA TYR A 245 10.70 15.28 -4.71
C TYR A 245 9.99 16.61 -4.93
N SER A 246 10.52 17.42 -5.84
CA SER A 246 9.80 18.59 -6.36
C SER A 246 8.43 18.19 -6.93
N SER A 247 7.52 19.16 -7.02
CA SER A 247 6.20 18.95 -7.65
C SER A 247 6.30 18.29 -9.04
N ALA A 248 7.25 18.72 -9.88
CA ALA A 248 7.46 18.14 -11.20
C ALA A 248 7.94 16.68 -11.15
N GLU A 249 8.82 16.33 -10.21
CA GLU A 249 9.28 14.96 -10.01
C GLU A 249 8.16 14.06 -9.50
N ARG A 250 7.33 14.55 -8.55
CA ARG A 250 6.15 13.82 -8.06
C ARG A 250 5.19 13.52 -9.20
N GLU A 251 4.86 14.51 -10.03
CA GLU A 251 4.03 14.29 -11.21
C GLU A 251 4.63 13.29 -12.19
N ALA A 252 5.95 13.34 -12.43
CA ALA A 252 6.62 12.42 -13.34
C ALA A 252 6.58 10.98 -12.82
N LEU A 253 6.80 10.77 -11.53
CA LEU A 253 6.70 9.45 -10.88
C LEU A 253 5.29 8.87 -11.00
N VAL A 254 4.27 9.69 -10.71
CA VAL A 254 2.86 9.32 -10.87
C VAL A 254 2.56 8.93 -12.32
N LYS A 255 2.89 9.79 -13.28
CA LYS A 255 2.65 9.54 -14.71
C LYS A 255 3.35 8.27 -15.20
N ALA A 256 4.60 8.05 -14.78
CA ALA A 256 5.35 6.84 -15.15
C ALA A 256 4.70 5.56 -14.61
N ALA A 257 4.20 5.60 -13.37
CA ALA A 257 3.51 4.47 -12.75
C ALA A 257 2.15 4.18 -13.44
N GLU A 258 1.40 5.22 -13.84
CA GLU A 258 0.15 5.07 -14.63
C GLU A 258 0.39 4.39 -15.97
N GLN A 259 1.40 4.86 -16.71
CA GLN A 259 1.73 4.30 -18.02
C GLN A 259 2.15 2.83 -17.91
N ARG A 260 2.85 2.45 -16.84
CA ARG A 260 3.22 1.06 -16.58
C ARG A 260 1.97 0.19 -16.33
N GLN A 261 1.03 0.63 -15.49
CA GLN A 261 -0.22 -0.10 -15.25
C GLN A 261 -1.04 -0.24 -16.54
N LEU A 262 -1.16 0.83 -17.33
CA LEU A 262 -1.89 0.81 -18.59
C LEU A 262 -1.28 -0.17 -19.61
N LYS A 263 0.05 -0.17 -19.75
CA LYS A 263 0.76 -1.09 -20.65
C LYS A 263 0.55 -2.55 -20.28
N GLU A 264 0.61 -2.88 -18.99
CA GLU A 264 0.39 -4.24 -18.52
C GLU A 264 -1.07 -4.69 -18.67
N ASN A 265 -2.03 -3.79 -18.47
CA ASN A 265 -3.45 -4.11 -18.69
C ASN A 265 -3.75 -4.38 -20.17
N ARG A 266 -3.20 -3.57 -21.09
CA ARG A 266 -3.34 -3.79 -22.54
C ARG A 266 -2.71 -5.10 -23.02
N THR A 267 -1.54 -5.44 -22.47
CA THR A 267 -0.87 -6.72 -22.80
C THR A 267 -1.75 -7.91 -22.42
N LEU A 268 -2.47 -7.85 -21.29
CA LEU A 268 -3.38 -8.91 -20.87
C LEU A 268 -4.64 -8.99 -21.74
N GLU A 269 -5.24 -7.85 -22.10
CA GLU A 269 -6.40 -7.81 -23.00
C GLU A 269 -6.05 -8.40 -24.38
N ALA A 270 -4.83 -8.16 -24.89
CA ALA A 270 -4.35 -8.72 -26.15
C ALA A 270 -4.06 -10.24 -26.08
N LEU A 271 -3.87 -10.80 -24.88
CA LEU A 271 -3.63 -12.23 -24.65
C LEU A 271 -4.93 -13.03 -24.42
N ILE A 272 -6.08 -12.36 -24.28
CA ILE A 272 -7.39 -13.00 -24.29
C ILE A 272 -7.84 -13.03 -25.76
N PRO A 273 -7.92 -14.21 -26.42
CA PRO A 273 -8.47 -14.31 -27.75
C PRO A 273 -9.87 -13.70 -27.76
N GLY A 274 -10.13 -12.82 -28.74
CA GLY A 274 -11.38 -12.08 -28.83
C GLY A 274 -12.57 -12.98 -28.60
N ASN A 275 -13.36 -12.67 -27.58
CA ASN A 275 -14.74 -13.14 -27.56
C ASN A 275 -15.42 -12.39 -28.70
N GLU A 276 -15.55 -13.09 -29.82
CA GLU A 276 -16.32 -12.66 -30.96
C GLU A 276 -17.70 -12.18 -30.48
N THR A 277 -18.11 -11.07 -31.07
CA THR A 277 -19.48 -10.60 -31.16
C THR A 277 -20.51 -11.72 -31.02
N MET A 278 -21.35 -11.64 -29.99
CA MET A 278 -22.73 -12.13 -30.10
C MET A 278 -23.66 -10.95 -29.91
N ASN A 279 -24.47 -10.76 -30.94
CA ASN A 279 -25.58 -9.81 -31.08
C ASN A 279 -26.49 -9.74 -29.86
#